data_AF-A0A9X0HKG4-F1
#
_entry.id   AF-A0A9X0HKG4-F1
#
_cell.length_a   1.000
_cell.length_b   1.000
_cell.length_c   1.000
_cell.angle_alpha   90.00
_cell.angle_beta   90.00
_cell.angle_gamma   90.00
#
_symmetry.space_group_name_H-M   'P 1'
#
loop_
_entity.id
_entity.type
_entity.pdbx_description
1 polymer ?
#
loop_
_entity_poly.entity_id
_entity_poly.type
_entity_poly.pdbx_seq_one_letter_code
_entity_poly.pdbx_strand_id
1 'polypeptide(L)' 'MNTAVAARLASFFFVVALLLGSVATAEVKGNTPFTRAKMKGQRYTHRPYYKAYRAGKGTWFFNKK' A
#
# COMPACT_ATOMS: atom_id res chain seq x y z
N MET A 1 42.47 -14.91 10.84
CA MET A 1 41.04 -14.82 11.20
C MET A 1 40.52 -16.22 11.45
N ASN A 2 39.87 -16.45 12.59
CA ASN A 2 39.33 -17.76 12.93
C ASN A 2 38.07 -18.02 12.07
N THR A 3 38.15 -18.95 11.13
CA THR A 3 37.11 -19.20 10.10
C THR A 3 35.75 -19.55 10.71
N ALA A 4 35.76 -20.18 11.89
CA ALA A 4 34.56 -20.46 12.67
C ALA A 4 33.85 -19.20 13.16
N VAL A 5 34.59 -18.15 13.51
CA VAL A 5 34.02 -16.86 13.94
C VAL A 5 33.37 -16.14 12.76
N ALA A 6 34.03 -16.18 11.59
CA ALA A 6 33.49 -15.59 10.36
C ALA A 6 32.19 -16.30 9.92
N ALA A 7 32.14 -17.63 9.98
CA ALA A 7 30.95 -18.40 9.64
C ALA A 7 29.75 -18.10 10.57
N ARG A 8 30.01 -17.99 11.88
CA ARG A 8 28.97 -17.64 12.87
C ARG A 8 28.40 -16.24 12.62
N LEU A 9 29.26 -15.26 12.37
CA LEU A 9 28.83 -13.90 12.04
C LEU A 9 28.01 -13.86 10.75
N ALA A 10 28.47 -14.54 9.69
CA ALA A 10 27.73 -14.62 8.43
C ALA A 10 26.33 -15.24 8.60
N SER A 11 26.22 -16.33 9.36
CA SER A 11 24.91 -16.95 9.67
C SER A 11 23.99 -16.04 10.48
N PHE A 12 24.55 -15.27 11.43
CA PHE A 12 23.78 -14.33 12.24
C PHE A 12 23.20 -13.19 11.37
N PHE A 13 24.03 -12.55 10.55
CA PHE A 13 23.57 -11.49 9.65
C PHE A 13 22.58 -11.99 8.60
N PHE A 14 22.74 -13.22 8.12
CA PHE A 14 21.79 -13.85 7.18
C PHE A 14 20.39 -14.02 7.82
N VAL A 15 20.33 -14.51 9.05
CA VAL A 15 19.05 -14.66 9.78
C VAL A 15 18.42 -13.29 10.06
N VAL A 16 19.21 -12.29 10.46
CA VAL A 16 18.73 -10.92 10.68
C VAL A 16 18.17 -10.30 9.39
N ALA A 17 18.83 -10.50 8.25
CA ALA A 17 18.35 -10.01 6.95
C ALA A 17 17.01 -10.64 6.53
N LEU A 18 16.84 -11.95 6.76
CA LEU A 18 15.58 -12.65 6.51
C LEU A 18 14.43 -12.11 7.37
N LEU A 19 14.69 -11.84 8.66
CA LEU A 19 13.70 -11.28 9.58
C LEU A 19 13.31 -9.85 9.19
N LEU A 20 14.28 -9.00 8.83
CA LEU A 20 14.01 -7.62 8.39
C LEU A 20 13.24 -7.56 7.07
N GLY A 21 13.53 -8.45 6.12
CA GLY A 21 12.80 -8.54 4.85
C GLY A 21 11.31 -8.87 5.03
N SER A 22 10.94 -9.61 6.08
CA SER A 22 9.55 -9.93 6.39
C SER A 22 8.74 -8.71 6.86
N VAL A 23 9.38 -7.77 7.56
CA VAL A 23 8.74 -6.56 8.11
C VAL A 23 8.39 -5.56 7.01
N ALA A 24 9.26 -5.38 6.00
CA ALA A 24 9.04 -4.43 4.91
C ALA A 24 7.80 -4.76 4.04
N THR A 25 7.38 -6.03 3.99
CA THR A 25 6.19 -6.44 3.21
C THR A 25 4.85 -6.16 3.89
N ALA A 26 4.85 -5.89 5.20
CA ALA A 26 3.63 -5.61 5.96
C ALA A 26 3.11 -4.19 5.72
N GLU A 27 3.99 -3.21 5.51
CA GLU A 27 3.63 -1.79 5.41
C GLU A 27 2.84 -1.47 4.13
N VAL A 28 3.14 -2.16 3.01
CA VAL A 28 2.45 -1.94 1.74
C VAL A 28 1.01 -2.46 1.76
N LYS A 29 0.70 -3.48 2.58
CA LYS A 29 -0.67 -4.00 2.75
C LYS A 29 -1.55 -3.08 3.60
N GLY A 30 -1.00 -2.09 4.29
CA GLY A 30 -1.70 -1.24 5.26
C GLY A 30 -2.53 -0.12 4.65
N ASN A 31 -2.34 0.24 3.37
CA ASN A 31 -2.89 1.50 2.82
C ASN A 31 -4.09 1.34 1.87
N THR A 32 -4.92 0.31 2.09
CA THR A 32 -6.18 0.16 1.36
C THR A 32 -7.32 0.93 2.06
N PRO A 33 -8.35 1.37 1.32
CA PRO A 33 -9.56 1.92 1.94
C PRO A 33 -10.20 0.99 2.98
N PHE A 34 -10.08 -0.33 2.78
CA PHE A 34 -10.53 -1.35 3.71
C PHE A 34 -9.74 -1.34 5.02
N THR A 35 -8.41 -1.33 4.96
CA THR A 35 -7.56 -1.30 6.16
C THR A 35 -7.73 -0.01 6.95
N ARG A 36 -7.91 1.13 6.26
CA ARG A 36 -8.25 2.41 6.91
C ARG A 36 -9.60 2.39 7.62
N ALA A 37 -10.62 1.80 7.01
CA ALA A 37 -11.94 1.64 7.65
C ALA A 37 -11.84 0.75 8.90
N LYS A 38 -11.12 -0.38 8.80
CA LYS A 38 -10.87 -1.31 9.91
C LYS A 38 -10.15 -0.63 11.08
N MET A 39 -9.09 0.15 10.81
CA MET A 39 -8.35 0.90 11.84
C MET A 39 -9.21 1.96 12.55
N LYS A 40 -10.19 2.55 11.85
CA LYS A 40 -11.12 3.53 12.43
C LYS A 40 -12.34 2.90 13.12
N GLY A 41 -12.42 1.57 13.20
CA GLY A 41 -13.61 0.86 13.70
C GLY A 41 -14.85 1.04 12.83
N GLN A 42 -14.67 1.43 11.56
CA GLN A 42 -15.75 1.67 10.62
C GLN A 42 -15.94 0.46 9.70
N ARG A 43 -17.20 0.22 9.30
CA ARG A 43 -17.52 -0.77 8.27
C ARG A 43 -17.01 -0.26 6.92
N TYR A 44 -16.23 -1.08 6.22
CA TYR A 44 -15.82 -0.77 4.86
C TYR A 44 -17.00 -0.90 3.90
N THR A 45 -17.30 0.17 3.17
CA THR A 45 -18.28 0.15 2.09
C THR A 45 -17.54 0.33 0.77
N HIS A 46 -17.60 -0.69 -0.09
CA HIS A 46 -17.08 -0.58 -1.45
C HIS A 46 -17.91 0.45 -2.22
N ARG A 47 -17.29 1.56 -2.62
CA ARG A 47 -17.94 2.59 -3.45
C ARG A 47 -17.35 2.51 -4.86
N PRO A 48 -18.12 2.05 -5.87
CA PRO A 48 -17.65 2.06 -7.24
C PRO A 48 -17.20 3.47 -7.62
N TYR A 49 -15.98 3.62 -8.13
CA TYR A 49 -15.49 4.90 -8.63
C TYR A 49 -16.01 5.11 -10.04
N TYR A 50 -17.30 5.44 -10.17
CA TYR A 50 -17.85 5.84 -11.46
C TYR A 50 -17.27 7.19 -11.86
N LYS A 51 -17.03 7.36 -13.16
CA LYS A 51 -16.66 8.66 -13.73
C LYS A 51 -17.76 9.66 -13.37
N ALA A 52 -17.44 10.67 -12.58
CA ALA A 52 -18.40 11.72 -12.26
C ALA A 52 -18.87 12.39 -13.56
N TYR A 53 -20.16 12.30 -13.85
CA TYR A 53 -20.74 13.03 -14.96
C TYR A 53 -20.58 14.53 -14.68
N ARG A 54 -19.73 15.20 -15.47
CA ARG A 54 -19.60 16.65 -15.45
C ARG A 54 -20.63 17.23 -16.41
N ALA A 55 -21.81 17.57 -15.89
CA ALA A 55 -22.79 18.40 -16.58
C ALA A 55 -22.14 19.77 -16.86
N GLY A 56 -21.53 19.94 -18.04
CA GLY A 56 -20.78 21.16 -18.37
C GLY A 56 -19.66 20.97 -19.39
N LYS A 57 -19.23 19.73 -19.70
CA LYS A 57 -18.32 19.45 -20.82
C LYS A 57 -19.05 19.30 -22.16
N GLY A 58 -20.02 20.17 -22.39
CA GLY A 58 -20.93 20.13 -23.54
C GLY A 58 -21.65 21.45 -23.72
N THR A 59 -20.94 22.56 -23.56
CA THR A 59 -21.45 23.92 -23.83
C THR A 59 -21.80 24.16 -25.29
N TRP A 60 -21.70 23.15 -26.17
CA TRP A 60 -22.13 23.24 -27.56
C TRP A 60 -23.59 23.68 -27.70
N PHE A 61 -24.48 23.27 -26.78
CA PHE A 61 -25.89 23.69 -26.78
C PHE A 61 -26.13 25.11 -26.27
N PHE A 62 -25.23 25.67 -25.45
CA PHE A 62 -25.39 27.00 -24.86
C PHE A 62 -24.68 28.10 -25.66
N ASN A 63 -23.95 27.74 -26.72
CA ASN A 63 -23.22 28.69 -27.58
C ASN A 63 -24.01 29.05 -28.85
N LYS A 64 -25.31 29.32 -28.68
CA LYS A 64 -26.15 29.98 -29.69
C LYS A 64 -26.76 31.24 -29.07
N LYS A 65 -26.02 32.34 -29.13
CA LYS A 65 -26.50 33.71 -29.41
C LYS A 65 -25.39 34.72 -29.10
#